data_AF-A0A6F9XQS1-F1
#
_entry.id   AF-A0A6F9XQS1-F1
#
_cell.length_a   1.000
_cell.length_b   1.000
_cell.length_c   1.000
_cell.angle_alpha   90.00
_cell.angle_beta   90.00
_cell.angle_gamma   90.00
#
_symmetry.space_group_name_H-M   'P 1'
#
loop_
_entity.id
_entity.type
_entity.pdbx_description
1 polymer ?
#
loop_
_entity_poly.entity_id
_entity_poly.type
_entity_poly.pdbx_seq_one_letter_code
_entity_poly.pdbx_strand_id
1 'polypeptide(L)'
;MNNKRIILETLLADIKLEVEELKIFSNPVERMMKRYAKEIGDFEKSYFASQEYRRLGWKNYNIFDVVIPLWRTLNSAMVERAKGLEIKNKDELLYVMPNNSINNSIKYYVFNPQMRSYKYEYLSKKTLGEKYSKEKNIHREALGKVVESFPQIEEYCVMSDSIANFMPCPDYPYNSAKGTITSVVDYLPLMINYIQRELNIIRNGNKIDSTVVLQGKDFTVTAKDIKQWHKWFVKNRESCFLEDYYNIRKDESKQLIIEGIPLFNDQSLSNPLPESEEEIKMCLANQIKIINNRAIKMADKIILNKYGKIMDKLFRDGGESYALENLKYEFEKEGIVDENDFNDALEYCILHGWIIECGNGYYTR
;
A
#
# COMPACT_ATOMS: atom_id res chain seq x y z
N MET A 1 -18.51 -15.69 -10.70
CA MET A 1 -18.35 -14.36 -10.06
C MET A 1 -18.01 -14.42 -8.57
N ASN A 2 -18.34 -15.52 -7.86
CA ASN A 2 -18.19 -15.62 -6.41
C ASN A 2 -16.72 -15.80 -6.00
N ASN A 3 -15.96 -16.63 -6.73
CA ASN A 3 -14.53 -16.83 -6.49
C ASN A 3 -13.67 -15.55 -6.62
N LYS A 4 -13.86 -14.73 -7.66
CA LYS A 4 -13.11 -13.47 -7.83
C LYS A 4 -13.43 -12.48 -6.70
N ARG A 5 -14.70 -12.40 -6.31
CA ARG A 5 -15.15 -11.58 -5.18
C ARG A 5 -14.48 -11.98 -3.87
N ILE A 6 -14.45 -13.28 -3.54
CA ILE A 6 -13.80 -13.78 -2.32
C ILE A 6 -12.30 -13.46 -2.32
N ILE A 7 -11.63 -13.58 -3.47
CA ILE A 7 -10.21 -13.22 -3.60
C ILE A 7 -10.01 -11.72 -3.36
N LEU A 8 -10.85 -10.87 -3.96
CA LEU A 8 -10.81 -9.42 -3.75
C LEU A 8 -11.01 -9.04 -2.29
N GLU A 9 -12.03 -9.62 -1.64
CA GLU A 9 -12.31 -9.42 -0.21
C GLU A 9 -11.11 -9.84 0.65
N THR A 10 -10.43 -10.93 0.29
CA THR A 10 -9.20 -11.39 0.97
C THR A 10 -8.04 -10.42 0.78
N LEU A 11 -7.82 -9.94 -0.45
CA LEU A 11 -6.70 -9.05 -0.79
C LEU A 11 -6.84 -7.66 -0.16
N LEU A 12 -8.08 -7.21 0.05
CA LEU A 12 -8.43 -5.93 0.67
C LEU A 12 -8.77 -6.04 2.16
N ALA A 13 -8.73 -7.25 2.72
CA ALA A 13 -9.10 -7.50 4.10
C ALA A 13 -8.26 -6.66 5.07
N ASP A 14 -8.91 -6.22 6.15
CA ASP A 14 -8.22 -5.59 7.27
C ASP A 14 -7.47 -6.67 8.07
N ILE A 15 -6.21 -6.92 7.73
CA ILE A 15 -5.36 -7.92 8.41
C ILE A 15 -5.18 -7.62 9.90
N LYS A 16 -5.45 -6.39 10.36
CA LYS A 16 -5.45 -6.07 11.80
C LYS A 16 -6.48 -6.92 12.55
N LEU A 17 -7.54 -7.38 11.87
CA LEU A 17 -8.51 -8.31 12.42
C LEU A 17 -7.95 -9.71 12.68
N GLU A 18 -6.74 -10.06 12.26
CA GLU A 18 -6.10 -11.31 12.69
C GLU A 18 -5.57 -11.24 14.13
N VAL A 19 -5.47 -10.03 14.71
CA VAL A 19 -4.98 -9.81 16.07
C VAL A 19 -6.15 -9.70 17.04
N GLU A 20 -6.25 -10.64 17.97
CA GLU A 20 -7.38 -10.76 18.91
C GLU A 20 -7.65 -9.45 19.69
N GLU A 21 -6.60 -8.78 20.14
CA GLU A 21 -6.70 -7.49 20.86
C GLU A 21 -7.26 -6.35 20.01
N LEU A 22 -7.20 -6.46 18.68
CA LEU A 22 -7.68 -5.45 17.73
C LEU A 22 -9.08 -5.75 17.20
N LYS A 23 -9.50 -7.03 17.18
CA LYS A 23 -10.82 -7.47 16.71
C LYS A 23 -11.99 -6.82 17.46
N ILE A 24 -11.80 -6.50 18.74
CA ILE A 24 -12.86 -5.92 19.60
C ILE A 24 -13.31 -4.53 19.16
N PHE A 25 -12.52 -3.83 18.35
CA PHE A 25 -12.83 -2.48 17.88
C PHE A 25 -13.53 -2.56 16.53
N SER A 26 -14.83 -2.26 16.48
CA SER A 26 -15.61 -2.26 15.22
C SER A 26 -15.26 -1.08 14.32
N ASN A 27 -14.93 0.08 14.90
CA ASN A 27 -14.50 1.26 14.15
C ASN A 27 -13.04 1.11 13.65
N PRO A 28 -12.78 1.23 12.33
CA PRO A 28 -11.44 1.07 11.76
C PRO A 28 -10.40 2.08 12.26
N VAL A 29 -10.81 3.33 12.53
CA VAL A 29 -9.93 4.39 13.04
C VAL A 29 -9.50 4.07 14.46
N GLU A 30 -10.44 3.67 15.32
CA GLU A 30 -10.12 3.25 16.69
C GLU A 30 -9.18 2.04 16.70
N ARG A 31 -9.45 1.05 15.83
CA ARG A 31 -8.57 -0.12 15.64
C ARG A 31 -7.16 0.29 15.20
N MET A 32 -7.04 1.23 14.25
CA MET A 32 -5.76 1.78 13.82
C MET A 32 -5.02 2.50 14.94
N MET A 33 -5.72 3.33 15.73
CA MET A 33 -5.13 4.05 16.85
C MET A 33 -4.66 3.10 17.94
N LYS A 34 -5.44 2.05 18.25
CA LYS A 34 -5.02 1.01 19.20
C LYS A 34 -3.77 0.28 18.72
N ARG A 35 -3.73 -0.08 17.44
CA ARG A 35 -2.54 -0.68 16.80
C ARG A 35 -1.32 0.22 17.00
N TYR A 36 -1.42 1.51 16.69
CA TYR A 36 -0.31 2.44 16.87
C TYR A 36 0.13 2.58 18.33
N ALA A 37 -0.82 2.67 19.28
CA ALA A 37 -0.53 2.76 20.71
C ALA A 37 0.27 1.55 21.21
N LYS A 38 -0.03 0.37 20.66
CA LYS A 38 0.59 -0.91 21.04
C LYS A 38 1.81 -1.27 20.18
N GLU A 39 2.14 -0.46 19.18
CA GLU A 39 3.19 -0.73 18.20
C GLU A 39 3.05 -2.10 17.51
N ILE A 40 1.80 -2.55 17.32
CA ILE A 40 1.49 -3.78 16.60
C ILE A 40 1.71 -3.53 15.10
N GLY A 41 2.57 -4.30 14.45
CA GLY A 41 3.00 -4.04 13.08
C GLY A 41 3.49 -5.28 12.36
N ASP A 42 4.28 -5.07 11.31
CA ASP A 42 4.91 -6.10 10.49
C ASP A 42 3.91 -7.11 9.87
N PHE A 43 2.71 -6.64 9.53
CA PHE A 43 1.65 -7.47 8.94
C PHE A 43 2.06 -8.05 7.58
N GLU A 44 2.95 -7.38 6.86
CA GLU A 44 3.53 -7.86 5.61
C GLU A 44 4.40 -9.12 5.80
N LYS A 45 4.78 -9.45 7.04
CA LYS A 45 5.53 -10.67 7.42
C LYS A 45 4.64 -11.74 8.05
N SER A 46 3.33 -11.50 8.16
CA SER A 46 2.41 -12.45 8.76
C SER A 46 2.31 -13.76 7.97
N TYR A 47 1.97 -14.85 8.66
CA TYR A 47 1.70 -16.14 8.00
C TYR A 47 0.61 -16.01 6.95
N PHE A 48 -0.46 -15.26 7.26
CA PHE A 48 -1.55 -14.96 6.33
C PHE A 48 -1.04 -14.32 5.04
N ALA A 49 -0.27 -13.23 5.14
CA ALA A 49 0.28 -12.56 3.97
C ALA A 49 1.21 -13.47 3.15
N SER A 50 2.01 -14.30 3.83
CA SER A 50 2.90 -15.26 3.16
C SER A 50 2.16 -16.29 2.28
N GLN A 51 0.91 -16.66 2.62
CA GLN A 51 0.12 -17.56 1.79
C GLN A 51 -0.32 -16.87 0.49
N GLU A 52 -0.75 -15.63 0.58
CA GLU A 52 -1.16 -14.85 -0.59
C GLU A 52 0.02 -14.54 -1.51
N TYR A 53 1.22 -14.28 -0.95
CA TYR A 53 2.43 -14.11 -1.75
C TYR A 53 2.77 -15.35 -2.60
N ARG A 54 2.52 -16.57 -2.08
CA ARG A 54 2.70 -17.80 -2.87
C ARG A 54 1.73 -17.87 -4.04
N ARG A 55 0.47 -17.48 -3.85
CA ARG A 55 -0.57 -17.46 -4.90
C ARG A 55 -0.22 -16.44 -6.01
N LEU A 56 0.39 -15.33 -5.62
CA LEU A 56 0.87 -14.27 -6.51
C LEU A 56 2.20 -14.61 -7.22
N GLY A 57 2.87 -15.70 -6.83
CA GLY A 57 4.16 -16.09 -7.40
C GLY A 57 5.35 -15.34 -6.80
N TRP A 58 5.17 -14.66 -5.67
CA TRP A 58 6.19 -13.87 -4.96
C TRP A 58 7.07 -14.69 -4.00
N LYS A 59 7.09 -16.02 -4.15
CA LYS A 59 7.81 -16.96 -3.27
C LYS A 59 9.33 -16.76 -3.18
N ASN A 60 9.93 -16.05 -4.15
CA ASN A 60 11.37 -15.81 -4.21
C ASN A 60 11.78 -14.46 -3.61
N TYR A 61 10.82 -13.66 -3.13
CA TYR A 61 11.09 -12.40 -2.45
C TYR A 61 11.18 -12.63 -0.94
N ASN A 62 12.15 -11.97 -0.32
CA ASN A 62 12.43 -12.12 1.11
C ASN A 62 12.05 -10.88 1.94
N ILE A 63 11.81 -9.75 1.27
CA ILE A 63 11.58 -8.46 1.90
C ILE A 63 10.33 -7.85 1.29
N PHE A 64 9.43 -7.42 2.16
CA PHE A 64 8.17 -6.79 1.83
C PHE A 64 8.06 -5.46 2.57
N ASP A 65 7.28 -4.54 2.02
CA ASP A 65 6.98 -3.25 2.64
C ASP A 65 5.58 -2.78 2.24
N VAL A 66 5.06 -1.81 2.98
CA VAL A 66 3.83 -1.09 2.65
C VAL A 66 4.12 -0.08 1.54
N VAL A 67 3.32 -0.11 0.47
CA VAL A 67 3.55 0.75 -0.70
C VAL A 67 3.26 2.21 -0.38
N ILE A 68 2.11 2.48 0.25
CA ILE A 68 1.69 3.81 0.69
C ILE A 68 1.13 3.74 2.13
N PRO A 69 1.82 4.29 3.12
CA PRO A 69 1.33 4.32 4.50
C PRO A 69 0.35 5.48 4.72
N LEU A 70 -0.71 5.22 5.49
CA LEU A 70 -1.73 6.21 5.87
C LEU A 70 -1.16 7.42 6.63
N TRP A 71 -0.19 7.14 7.52
CA TRP A 71 0.24 8.07 8.56
C TRP A 71 0.62 9.46 8.05
N ARG A 72 1.25 9.53 6.87
CA ARG A 72 1.72 10.78 6.29
C ARG A 72 0.56 11.64 5.81
N THR A 73 -0.43 11.02 5.16
CA THR A 73 -1.67 11.69 4.75
C THR A 73 -2.49 12.11 5.97
N LEU A 74 -2.55 11.26 7.00
CA LEU A 74 -3.24 11.58 8.25
C LEU A 74 -2.60 12.80 8.94
N ASN A 75 -1.26 12.88 8.96
CA ASN A 75 -0.56 14.02 9.52
C ASN A 75 -0.91 15.32 8.79
N SER A 76 -0.91 15.29 7.44
CA SER A 76 -1.37 16.43 6.64
C SER A 76 -2.79 16.85 6.98
N ALA A 77 -3.71 15.88 7.12
CA ALA A 77 -5.10 16.13 7.48
C ALA A 77 -5.25 16.75 8.88
N MET A 78 -4.51 16.24 9.87
CA MET A 78 -4.46 16.81 11.22
C MET A 78 -3.93 18.25 11.22
N VAL A 79 -2.87 18.52 10.45
CA VAL A 79 -2.28 19.86 10.34
C VAL A 79 -3.23 20.83 9.64
N GLU A 80 -3.82 20.43 8.51
CA GLU A 80 -4.75 21.27 7.76
C GLU A 80 -5.97 21.64 8.61
N ARG A 81 -6.59 20.67 9.29
CA ARG A 81 -7.76 20.97 10.13
C ARG A 81 -7.41 21.82 11.34
N ALA A 82 -6.23 21.65 11.90
CA ALA A 82 -5.79 22.52 12.96
C ALA A 82 -5.54 23.98 12.52
N LYS A 83 -5.31 24.27 11.23
CA LYS A 83 -5.14 25.65 10.71
C LYS A 83 -6.38 26.53 10.90
N GLY A 84 -7.52 25.97 11.31
CA GLY A 84 -8.74 26.72 11.62
C GLY A 84 -9.50 26.25 12.86
N LEU A 85 -9.01 25.22 13.58
CA LEU A 85 -9.70 24.67 14.73
C LEU A 85 -9.08 25.16 16.05
N GLU A 86 -9.82 25.99 16.80
CA GLU A 86 -9.74 25.95 18.26
C GLU A 86 -10.41 24.65 18.72
N ILE A 87 -9.63 23.59 18.89
CA ILE A 87 -10.15 22.40 19.57
C ILE A 87 -10.12 22.71 21.05
N LYS A 88 -11.28 23.07 21.60
CA LYS A 88 -11.50 23.31 23.03
C LYS A 88 -12.01 22.04 23.67
N ASN A 89 -11.18 21.42 24.51
CA ASN A 89 -11.71 20.68 25.64
C ASN A 89 -11.82 21.67 26.81
N LYS A 90 -12.71 21.45 27.78
CA LYS A 90 -13.02 22.38 28.90
C LYS A 90 -11.78 22.99 29.58
N ASP A 91 -10.64 22.29 29.55
CA ASP A 91 -9.39 22.66 30.23
C ASP A 91 -8.18 22.90 29.28
N GLU A 92 -8.27 22.65 27.97
CA GLU A 92 -7.13 22.68 27.04
C GLU A 92 -7.50 23.18 25.63
N LEU A 93 -6.55 23.86 24.98
CA LEU A 93 -6.60 24.30 23.59
C LEU A 93 -5.46 23.64 22.80
N LEU A 94 -5.79 22.86 21.78
CA LEU A 94 -4.80 22.22 20.91
C LEU A 94 -4.58 23.06 19.66
N TYR A 95 -3.32 23.40 19.40
CA TYR A 95 -2.88 24.02 18.17
C TYR A 95 -1.81 23.14 17.52
N VAL A 96 -2.13 22.54 16.38
CA VAL A 96 -1.16 21.76 15.60
C VAL A 96 -0.45 22.73 14.66
N MET A 97 0.88 22.75 14.71
CA MET A 97 1.64 23.58 13.78
C MET A 97 1.98 22.77 12.53
N PRO A 98 1.91 23.39 11.34
CA PRO A 98 2.64 22.88 10.20
C PRO A 98 4.12 23.03 10.53
N ASN A 99 4.77 21.93 10.92
CA ASN A 99 6.20 21.87 10.82
C ASN A 99 6.56 20.54 10.18
N ASN A 100 7.25 20.66 9.04
CA ASN A 100 7.76 19.57 8.24
C ASN A 100 8.29 18.48 9.18
N SER A 101 7.70 17.30 9.04
CA SER A 101 7.87 16.16 9.91
C SER A 101 9.36 15.83 10.15
N ILE A 102 9.95 16.40 11.19
CA ILE A 102 11.22 15.93 11.71
C ILE A 102 10.89 14.57 12.35
N ASN A 103 11.53 13.50 11.88
CA ASN A 103 11.39 12.14 12.42
C ASN A 103 9.95 11.58 12.41
N ASN A 104 9.23 11.72 11.29
CA ASN A 104 7.93 11.06 11.09
C ASN A 104 6.87 11.43 12.16
N SER A 105 6.99 12.61 12.76
CA SER A 105 6.14 13.10 13.85
C SER A 105 5.54 14.46 13.51
N ILE A 106 4.35 14.75 14.02
CA ILE A 106 3.72 16.08 13.91
C ILE A 106 4.20 16.94 15.07
N LYS A 107 4.67 18.17 14.80
CA LYS A 107 4.93 19.14 15.88
C LYS A 107 3.64 19.88 16.24
N TYR A 108 3.32 19.96 17.52
CA TYR A 108 2.15 20.70 17.99
C TYR A 108 2.43 21.39 19.33
N TYR A 109 1.57 22.34 19.69
CA TYR A 109 1.54 22.89 21.03
C TYR A 109 0.14 22.80 21.63
N VAL A 110 0.09 22.47 22.91
CA VAL A 110 -1.13 22.56 23.71
C VAL A 110 -1.02 23.82 24.54
N PHE A 111 -1.99 24.71 24.40
CA PHE A 111 -2.18 25.84 25.28
C PHE A 111 -3.10 25.41 26.43
N ASN A 112 -2.62 25.58 27.65
CA ASN A 112 -3.44 25.38 28.84
C ASN A 112 -3.93 26.76 29.32
N PRO A 113 -5.24 27.08 29.19
CA PRO A 113 -5.76 28.39 29.58
C PRO A 113 -5.63 28.68 31.07
N GLN A 114 -5.68 27.65 31.92
CA GLN A 114 -5.62 27.77 33.38
C GLN A 114 -4.20 28.13 33.84
N MET A 115 -3.18 27.56 33.20
CA MET A 115 -1.76 27.83 33.50
C MET A 115 -1.15 28.95 32.65
N ARG A 116 -1.88 29.48 31.65
CA ARG A 116 -1.38 30.44 30.65
C ARG A 116 -0.04 30.02 30.02
N SER A 117 0.14 28.72 29.80
CA SER A 117 1.41 28.16 29.34
C SER A 117 1.23 27.34 28.06
N TYR A 118 2.31 27.28 27.28
CA TYR A 118 2.42 26.48 26.06
C TYR A 118 3.31 25.28 26.34
N LYS A 119 2.88 24.10 25.90
CA LYS A 119 3.73 22.91 25.91
C LYS A 119 3.96 22.43 24.48
N TYR A 120 5.22 22.44 24.06
CA TYR A 120 5.63 21.90 22.77
C TYR A 120 5.82 20.39 22.87
N GLU A 121 5.18 19.65 21.97
CA GLU A 121 5.30 18.20 21.91
C GLU A 121 5.42 17.72 20.44
N TYR A 122 5.95 16.51 20.29
CA TYR A 122 5.96 15.78 19.03
C TYR A 122 4.95 14.65 19.12
N LEU A 123 4.11 14.52 18.09
CA LEU A 123 3.10 13.49 17.99
C LEU A 123 3.61 12.41 17.04
N SER A 124 4.18 11.36 17.62
CA SER A 124 4.49 10.12 16.89
C SER A 124 3.21 9.30 16.67
N LYS A 125 3.28 8.28 15.80
CA LYS A 125 2.20 7.27 15.62
C LYS A 125 1.73 6.73 16.98
N LYS A 126 2.70 6.26 17.77
CA LYS A 126 2.48 5.70 19.10
C LYS A 126 1.79 6.69 20.03
N THR A 127 2.34 7.90 20.11
CA THR A 127 1.80 8.95 20.99
C THR A 127 0.39 9.36 20.59
N LEU A 128 0.07 9.47 19.29
CA LEU A 128 -1.31 9.73 18.86
C LEU A 128 -2.24 8.59 19.30
N GLY A 129 -1.83 7.34 19.08
CA GLY A 129 -2.62 6.18 19.50
C GLY A 129 -2.89 6.16 21.00
N GLU A 130 -1.86 6.34 21.83
CA GLU A 130 -1.97 6.39 23.29
C GLU A 130 -2.88 7.52 23.78
N LYS A 131 -2.79 8.70 23.15
CA LYS A 131 -3.65 9.84 23.49
C LYS A 131 -5.09 9.61 23.04
N TYR A 132 -5.31 9.03 21.87
CA TYR A 132 -6.64 8.68 21.36
C TYR A 132 -7.37 7.67 22.28
N SER A 133 -6.65 6.69 22.83
CA SER A 133 -7.23 5.70 23.76
C SER A 133 -7.75 6.28 25.08
N LYS A 134 -7.37 7.51 25.44
CA LYS A 134 -7.84 8.16 26.68
C LYS A 134 -9.16 8.88 26.42
N GLU A 135 -10.19 8.52 27.20
CA GLU A 135 -11.47 9.23 27.14
C GLU A 135 -11.29 10.73 27.38
N LYS A 136 -12.03 11.55 26.63
CA LYS A 136 -11.97 13.02 26.70
C LYS A 136 -10.58 13.61 26.42
N ASN A 137 -9.69 12.89 25.73
CA ASN A 137 -8.45 13.50 25.27
C ASN A 137 -8.68 14.38 24.05
N ILE A 138 -8.08 15.56 24.05
CA ILE A 138 -8.19 16.54 22.95
C ILE A 138 -7.76 15.98 21.58
N HIS A 139 -6.83 15.02 21.55
CA HIS A 139 -6.39 14.39 20.31
C HIS A 139 -7.43 13.42 19.75
N ARG A 140 -8.26 12.82 20.62
CA ARG A 140 -9.40 11.99 20.20
C ARG A 140 -10.46 12.84 19.52
N GLU A 141 -10.80 13.98 20.11
CA GLU A 141 -11.73 14.96 19.52
C GLU A 141 -11.19 15.54 18.22
N ALA A 142 -9.89 15.85 18.17
CA ALA A 142 -9.23 16.33 16.97
C ALA A 142 -9.28 15.33 15.83
N LEU A 143 -8.94 14.07 16.10
CA LEU A 143 -9.00 13.03 15.09
C LEU A 143 -10.44 12.78 14.63
N GLY A 144 -11.43 12.85 15.54
CA GLY A 144 -12.85 12.79 15.17
C GLY A 144 -13.24 13.84 14.13
N LYS A 145 -12.91 15.12 14.38
CA LYS A 145 -13.17 16.21 13.42
C LYS A 145 -12.43 16.04 12.08
N VAL A 146 -11.22 15.49 12.13
CA VAL A 146 -10.44 15.17 10.92
C VAL A 146 -11.13 14.09 10.11
N VAL A 147 -11.61 13.02 10.74
CA VAL A 147 -12.36 11.95 10.07
C VAL A 147 -13.69 12.45 9.53
N GLU A 148 -14.42 13.29 10.28
CA GLU A 148 -15.65 13.94 9.78
C GLU A 148 -15.41 14.74 8.49
N SER A 149 -14.26 15.42 8.42
CA SER A 149 -13.91 16.26 7.27
C SER A 149 -13.28 15.48 6.10
N PHE A 150 -12.75 14.29 6.39
CA PHE A 150 -12.09 13.39 5.44
C PHE A 150 -12.52 11.94 5.70
N PRO A 151 -13.80 11.58 5.41
CA PRO A 151 -14.35 10.28 5.74
C PRO A 151 -13.61 9.10 5.05
N GLN A 152 -12.92 9.37 3.93
CA GLN A 152 -12.05 8.38 3.28
C GLN A 152 -10.95 7.80 4.19
N ILE A 153 -10.61 8.48 5.29
CA ILE A 153 -9.66 7.95 6.28
C ILE A 153 -10.16 6.64 6.88
N GLU A 154 -11.46 6.46 7.10
CA GLU A 154 -12.01 5.22 7.65
C GLU A 154 -11.79 4.03 6.70
N GLU A 155 -12.11 4.22 5.41
CA GLU A 155 -11.87 3.23 4.36
C GLU A 155 -10.38 2.90 4.25
N TYR A 156 -9.51 3.93 4.25
CA TYR A 156 -8.08 3.69 4.19
C TYR A 156 -7.53 2.97 5.43
N CYS A 157 -8.09 3.20 6.62
CA CYS A 157 -7.69 2.48 7.83
C CYS A 157 -7.91 0.96 7.70
N VAL A 158 -8.94 0.52 6.96
CA VAL A 158 -9.15 -0.89 6.63
C VAL A 158 -8.03 -1.37 5.71
N MET A 159 -7.79 -0.66 4.62
CA MET A 159 -6.92 -1.09 3.51
C MET A 159 -5.41 -0.91 3.76
N SER A 160 -5.02 -0.08 4.74
CA SER A 160 -3.62 0.35 4.91
C SER A 160 -2.63 -0.79 5.14
N ASP A 161 -3.08 -1.88 5.73
CA ASP A 161 -2.30 -3.09 6.02
C ASP A 161 -2.87 -4.31 5.29
N SER A 162 -3.50 -4.10 4.14
CA SER A 162 -4.02 -5.17 3.29
C SER A 162 -2.93 -5.75 2.39
N ILE A 163 -3.15 -6.98 1.88
CA ILE A 163 -2.24 -7.63 0.93
C ILE A 163 -2.05 -6.76 -0.32
N ALA A 164 -3.11 -6.12 -0.79
CA ALA A 164 -3.09 -5.21 -1.92
C ALA A 164 -2.24 -3.95 -1.69
N ASN A 165 -1.87 -3.62 -0.45
CA ASN A 165 -0.96 -2.52 -0.13
C ASN A 165 0.46 -2.99 0.26
N PHE A 166 0.74 -4.30 0.23
CA PHE A 166 2.08 -4.84 0.43
C PHE A 166 2.79 -5.10 -0.89
N MET A 167 4.09 -4.86 -0.95
CA MET A 167 4.90 -5.17 -2.13
C MET A 167 6.21 -5.85 -1.75
N PRO A 168 6.70 -6.79 -2.58
CA PRO A 168 8.12 -7.05 -2.61
C PRO A 168 8.90 -5.75 -2.83
N CYS A 169 10.08 -5.63 -2.24
CA CYS A 169 10.91 -4.46 -2.43
C CYS A 169 12.41 -4.83 -2.57
N PRO A 170 13.25 -3.89 -3.03
CA PRO A 170 14.70 -4.11 -3.10
C PRO A 170 15.32 -4.40 -1.73
N ASP A 171 16.52 -4.98 -1.76
CA ASP A 171 17.29 -5.29 -0.56
C ASP A 171 17.69 -4.04 0.25
N TYR A 172 18.13 -4.28 1.49
CA TYR A 172 18.67 -3.25 2.36
C TYR A 172 19.74 -2.41 1.62
N PRO A 173 19.72 -1.06 1.74
CA PRO A 173 18.96 -0.27 2.72
C PRO A 173 17.63 0.33 2.24
N TYR A 174 16.99 -0.22 1.20
CA TYR A 174 15.82 0.42 0.55
C TYR A 174 14.69 0.84 1.51
N ASN A 175 14.14 -0.08 2.32
CA ASN A 175 13.02 0.23 3.23
C ASN A 175 13.40 1.33 4.23
N SER A 176 14.61 1.26 4.78
CA SER A 176 15.14 2.29 5.69
C SER A 176 15.26 3.65 5.00
N ALA A 177 15.71 3.68 3.75
CA ALA A 177 15.78 4.90 2.95
C ALA A 177 14.40 5.50 2.69
N LYS A 178 13.46 4.70 2.19
CA LYS A 178 12.08 5.12 1.91
C LYS A 178 11.39 5.74 3.13
N GLY A 179 11.54 5.12 4.30
CA GLY A 179 10.92 5.61 5.54
C GLY A 179 11.58 6.87 6.14
N THR A 180 12.82 7.18 5.76
CA THR A 180 13.65 8.21 6.41
C THR A 180 13.85 9.46 5.56
N ILE A 181 13.96 9.32 4.23
CA ILE A 181 14.21 10.46 3.35
C ILE A 181 13.02 11.42 3.40
N THR A 182 13.27 12.66 3.83
CA THR A 182 12.24 13.67 4.09
C THR A 182 11.49 14.12 2.85
N SER A 183 12.11 14.06 1.68
CA SER A 183 11.45 14.34 0.38
C SER A 183 10.68 13.15 -0.19
N VAL A 184 10.85 11.96 0.37
CA VAL A 184 10.13 10.73 -0.04
C VAL A 184 8.90 10.50 0.81
N VAL A 185 8.96 10.90 2.10
CA VAL A 185 7.86 10.74 3.07
C VAL A 185 7.20 9.37 3.02
N ASP A 186 7.98 8.31 2.80
CA ASP A 186 7.50 6.93 2.76
C ASP A 186 6.49 6.61 1.63
N TYR A 187 6.33 7.48 0.63
CA TYR A 187 5.50 7.26 -0.55
C TYR A 187 6.30 6.65 -1.70
N LEU A 188 5.85 5.51 -2.24
CA LEU A 188 6.51 4.87 -3.38
C LEU A 188 6.69 5.82 -4.59
N PRO A 189 5.69 6.59 -5.06
CA PRO A 189 5.90 7.50 -6.21
C PRO A 189 7.05 8.49 -6.00
N LEU A 190 7.20 9.03 -4.79
CA LEU A 190 8.31 9.93 -4.47
C LEU A 190 9.64 9.18 -4.35
N MET A 191 9.65 7.95 -3.84
CA MET A 191 10.85 7.11 -3.83
C MET A 191 11.33 6.81 -5.26
N ILE A 192 10.42 6.57 -6.20
CA ILE A 192 10.74 6.40 -7.63
C ILE A 192 11.39 7.66 -8.19
N ASN A 193 10.80 8.84 -7.94
CA ASN A 193 11.37 10.11 -8.38
C ASN A 193 12.73 10.39 -7.76
N TYR A 194 12.93 10.05 -6.47
CA TYR A 194 14.21 10.15 -5.79
C TYR A 194 15.27 9.28 -6.48
N ILE A 195 14.97 8.00 -6.71
CA ILE A 195 15.88 7.05 -7.41
C ILE A 195 16.28 7.60 -8.78
N GLN A 196 15.32 8.10 -9.56
CA GLN A 196 15.60 8.63 -10.89
C GLN A 196 16.46 9.90 -10.85
N ARG A 197 16.18 10.83 -9.91
CA ARG A 197 16.98 12.04 -9.70
C ARG A 197 18.43 11.67 -9.37
N GLU A 198 18.64 10.80 -8.38
CA GLU A 198 19.97 10.35 -7.97
C GLU A 198 20.69 9.63 -9.12
N LEU A 199 19.99 8.82 -9.90
CA LEU A 199 20.58 8.13 -11.06
C LEU A 199 21.06 9.12 -12.12
N ASN A 200 20.31 10.19 -12.39
CA ASN A 200 20.72 11.23 -13.33
C ASN A 200 21.97 11.97 -12.84
N ILE A 201 22.06 12.28 -11.54
CA ILE A 201 23.26 12.87 -10.92
C ILE A 201 24.47 11.94 -11.11
N ILE A 202 24.31 10.64 -10.86
CA ILE A 202 25.38 9.64 -11.03
C ILE A 202 25.86 9.54 -12.48
N ARG A 203 24.94 9.56 -13.44
CA ARG A 203 25.26 9.50 -14.87
C ARG A 203 26.07 10.71 -15.34
N ASN A 204 25.84 11.87 -14.74
CA ASN A 204 26.56 13.11 -15.04
C ASN A 204 27.93 13.22 -14.34
N GLY A 205 28.46 12.13 -13.78
CA GLY A 205 29.81 12.07 -13.21
C GLY A 205 29.93 12.47 -11.73
N ASN A 206 28.82 12.82 -11.09
CA ASN A 206 28.80 13.11 -9.65
C ASN A 206 28.69 11.82 -8.84
N LYS A 207 29.54 11.64 -7.83
CA LYS A 207 29.41 10.50 -6.90
C LYS A 207 28.25 10.75 -5.94
N ILE A 208 27.49 9.70 -5.64
CA ILE A 208 26.58 9.68 -4.50
C ILE A 208 27.11 8.66 -3.51
N ASP A 209 27.65 9.19 -2.42
CA ASP A 209 27.73 8.51 -1.13
C ASP A 209 26.94 9.41 -0.17
N SER A 210 25.64 9.13 -0.04
CA SER A 210 24.75 9.90 0.84
C SER A 210 24.49 9.11 2.11
N THR A 211 24.95 9.63 3.25
CA THR A 211 24.62 9.09 4.56
C THR A 211 23.19 9.49 4.92
N VAL A 212 22.37 8.51 5.25
CA VAL A 212 20.99 8.67 5.72
C VAL A 212 20.91 8.18 7.16
N VAL A 213 20.24 8.94 8.04
CA VAL A 213 20.20 8.66 9.48
C VAL A 213 18.83 8.14 9.90
N LEU A 214 18.73 6.86 10.30
CA LEU A 214 17.51 6.24 10.83
C LEU A 214 17.64 6.04 12.34
N GLN A 215 16.76 6.67 13.14
CA GLN A 215 16.71 6.46 14.60
C GLN A 215 18.07 6.65 15.31
N GLY A 216 18.89 7.59 14.82
CA GLY A 216 20.24 7.84 15.34
C GLY A 216 21.31 6.85 14.86
N LYS A 217 20.99 5.95 13.93
CA LYS A 217 21.94 5.07 13.24
C LYS A 217 22.12 5.53 11.80
N ASP A 218 23.38 5.70 11.41
CA ASP A 218 23.76 6.07 10.06
C ASP A 218 23.78 4.82 9.18
N PHE A 219 23.12 4.88 8.03
CA PHE A 219 23.33 3.95 6.95
C PHE A 219 23.66 4.73 5.68
N THR A 220 24.45 4.15 4.80
CA THR A 220 24.87 4.82 3.57
C THR A 220 24.05 4.30 2.40
N VAL A 221 23.49 5.21 1.62
CA VAL A 221 22.95 4.91 0.29
C VAL A 221 24.02 5.26 -0.73
N THR A 222 24.53 4.25 -1.40
CA THR A 222 25.60 4.38 -2.39
C THR A 222 25.03 4.49 -3.81
N ALA A 223 25.86 4.97 -4.74
CA ALA A 223 25.53 4.93 -6.17
C ALA A 223 25.25 3.51 -6.70
N LYS A 224 25.79 2.47 -6.07
CA LYS A 224 25.51 1.07 -6.41
C LYS A 224 24.07 0.71 -6.03
N ASP A 225 23.62 1.13 -4.85
CA ASP A 225 22.26 0.86 -4.37
C ASP A 225 21.23 1.53 -5.26
N ILE A 226 21.41 2.81 -5.60
CA ILE A 226 20.53 3.54 -6.54
C ILE A 226 20.40 2.82 -7.89
N LYS A 227 21.52 2.37 -8.46
CA LYS A 227 21.52 1.62 -9.73
C LYS A 227 20.81 0.28 -9.60
N GLN A 228 20.97 -0.41 -8.46
CA GLN A 228 20.30 -1.69 -8.21
C GLN A 228 18.80 -1.51 -8.02
N TRP A 229 18.36 -0.52 -7.24
CA TRP A 229 16.95 -0.21 -7.02
C TRP A 229 16.27 0.17 -8.33
N HIS A 230 16.88 1.04 -9.15
CA HIS A 230 16.34 1.37 -10.47
C HIS A 230 16.15 0.12 -11.34
N LYS A 231 17.17 -0.74 -11.45
CA LYS A 231 17.07 -2.00 -12.21
C LYS A 231 15.97 -2.91 -11.67
N TRP A 232 15.83 -2.97 -10.35
CA TRP A 232 14.80 -3.77 -9.68
C TRP A 232 13.39 -3.28 -10.05
N PHE A 233 13.12 -1.97 -9.96
CA PHE A 233 11.81 -1.42 -10.31
C PHE A 233 11.49 -1.61 -11.79
N VAL A 234 12.45 -1.34 -12.67
CA VAL A 234 12.28 -1.58 -14.11
C VAL A 234 11.92 -3.04 -14.41
N LYS A 235 12.54 -4.00 -13.71
CA LYS A 235 12.32 -5.43 -13.97
C LYS A 235 11.00 -5.95 -13.39
N ASN A 236 10.59 -5.45 -12.23
CA ASN A 236 9.55 -6.10 -11.42
C ASN A 236 8.21 -5.36 -11.44
N ARG A 237 8.08 -4.21 -12.12
CA ARG A 237 6.87 -3.37 -12.15
C ARG A 237 5.59 -4.17 -12.35
N GLU A 238 5.49 -4.90 -13.45
CA GLU A 238 4.28 -5.65 -13.81
C GLU A 238 4.09 -6.86 -12.89
N SER A 239 5.17 -7.58 -12.57
CA SER A 239 5.11 -8.74 -11.69
C SER A 239 4.71 -8.42 -10.24
N CYS A 240 4.89 -7.16 -9.83
CA CYS A 240 4.54 -6.65 -8.50
C CYS A 240 3.28 -5.76 -8.52
N PHE A 241 2.62 -5.61 -9.68
CA PHE A 241 1.42 -4.79 -9.90
C PHE A 241 1.60 -3.32 -9.48
N LEU A 242 2.72 -2.72 -9.92
CA LEU A 242 3.09 -1.35 -9.53
C LEU A 242 2.78 -0.31 -10.62
N GLU A 243 1.96 -0.66 -11.62
CA GLU A 243 1.77 0.16 -12.80
C GLU A 243 1.07 1.49 -12.52
N ASP A 244 0.22 1.53 -11.49
CA ASP A 244 -0.53 2.72 -11.10
C ASP A 244 0.28 3.66 -10.18
N TYR A 245 1.52 3.28 -9.80
CA TYR A 245 2.39 4.09 -8.95
C TYR A 245 3.49 4.82 -9.72
N TYR A 246 3.91 4.29 -10.87
CA TYR A 246 4.94 4.93 -11.70
C TYR A 246 4.90 4.44 -13.15
N ASN A 247 5.41 5.29 -14.04
CA ASN A 247 5.60 5.01 -15.45
C ASN A 247 7.05 4.62 -15.75
N ILE A 248 7.23 3.84 -16.81
CA ILE A 248 8.54 3.55 -17.41
C ILE A 248 8.51 4.08 -18.84
N ARG A 249 9.47 4.94 -19.20
CA ARG A 249 9.66 5.42 -20.58
C ARG A 249 11.11 5.29 -21.02
N LYS A 250 11.36 5.46 -22.32
CA LYS A 250 12.71 5.63 -22.86
C LYS A 250 12.94 7.12 -23.13
N ASP A 251 14.11 7.63 -22.77
CA ASP A 251 14.56 8.95 -23.22
C ASP A 251 15.12 8.92 -24.65
N GLU A 252 15.56 10.09 -25.13
CA GLU A 252 16.18 10.25 -26.45
C GLU A 252 17.42 9.38 -26.63
N SER A 253 18.13 9.08 -25.54
CA SER A 253 19.30 8.20 -25.50
C SER A 253 18.93 6.72 -25.33
N LYS A 254 17.65 6.36 -25.45
CA LYS A 254 17.09 5.01 -25.26
C LYS A 254 17.29 4.44 -23.85
N GLN A 255 17.65 5.27 -22.87
CA GLN A 255 17.76 4.85 -21.49
C GLN A 255 16.36 4.79 -20.86
N LEU A 256 16.15 3.77 -20.03
CA LEU A 256 14.91 3.67 -19.27
C LEU A 256 14.91 4.72 -18.16
N ILE A 257 13.79 5.43 -18.07
CA ILE A 257 13.45 6.41 -17.04
C ILE A 257 12.23 5.89 -16.30
N ILE A 258 12.29 5.93 -14.97
CA ILE A 258 11.16 5.70 -14.08
C ILE A 258 10.64 7.04 -13.54
N GLU A 259 9.33 7.21 -13.48
CA GLU A 259 8.69 8.44 -13.00
C GLU A 259 7.45 8.13 -12.18
N GLY A 260 7.44 8.56 -10.93
CA GLY A 260 6.33 8.39 -10.00
C GLY A 260 5.07 9.09 -10.48
N ILE A 261 3.93 8.39 -10.41
CA ILE A 261 2.61 8.97 -10.65
C ILE A 261 2.17 9.70 -9.37
N PRO A 262 1.92 11.02 -9.42
CA PRO A 262 1.63 11.80 -8.23
C PRO A 262 0.27 11.43 -7.63
N LEU A 263 0.19 11.47 -6.29
CA LEU A 263 -1.04 11.19 -5.53
C LEU A 263 -1.97 12.40 -5.42
N PHE A 264 -1.45 13.61 -5.62
CA PHE A 264 -2.19 14.87 -5.67
C PHE A 264 -1.46 15.85 -6.59
N ASN A 265 -2.05 17.01 -6.87
CA ASN A 265 -1.53 17.95 -7.85
C ASN A 265 -0.20 18.49 -7.34
N ASP A 266 0.76 18.65 -8.24
CA ASP A 266 2.09 19.21 -7.93
C ASP A 266 2.91 18.41 -6.89
N GLN A 267 2.50 17.17 -6.56
CA GLN A 267 3.30 16.30 -5.69
C GLN A 267 4.68 16.07 -6.32
N SER A 268 5.72 16.39 -5.56
CA SER A 268 7.12 16.29 -6.01
C SER A 268 8.07 16.12 -4.83
N LEU A 269 9.36 15.93 -5.07
CA LEU A 269 10.36 15.84 -4.00
C LEU A 269 10.48 17.16 -3.20
N SER A 270 10.12 18.30 -3.80
CA SER A 270 10.05 19.61 -3.15
C SER A 270 8.70 19.91 -2.50
N ASN A 271 7.63 19.24 -2.95
CA ASN A 271 6.28 19.34 -2.40
C ASN A 271 5.71 17.94 -2.11
N PRO A 272 6.20 17.24 -1.06
CA PRO A 272 5.96 15.81 -0.90
C PRO A 272 4.61 15.45 -0.28
N LEU A 273 4.04 16.35 0.53
CA LEU A 273 2.83 16.12 1.32
C LEU A 273 1.71 17.06 0.86
N PRO A 274 0.43 16.63 0.90
CA PRO A 274 -0.67 17.53 0.60
C PRO A 274 -0.83 18.55 1.74
N GLU A 275 -1.12 19.81 1.42
CA GLU A 275 -1.19 20.91 2.40
C GLU A 275 -2.57 21.57 2.51
N SER A 276 -3.39 21.43 1.46
CA SER A 276 -4.76 21.93 1.36
C SER A 276 -5.80 20.81 1.50
N GLU A 277 -7.03 21.19 1.84
CA GLU A 277 -8.17 20.28 1.95
C GLU A 277 -8.40 19.50 0.64
N GLU A 278 -8.33 20.17 -0.51
CA GLU A 278 -8.50 19.57 -1.84
C GLU A 278 -7.40 18.54 -2.14
N GLU A 279 -6.13 18.88 -1.87
CA GLU A 279 -5.01 17.96 -2.06
C GLU A 279 -5.10 16.75 -1.14
N ILE A 280 -5.54 16.92 0.11
CA ILE A 280 -5.72 15.81 1.06
C ILE A 280 -6.82 14.87 0.55
N LYS A 281 -7.98 15.41 0.13
CA LYS A 281 -9.07 14.61 -0.44
C LYS A 281 -8.62 13.84 -1.67
N MET A 282 -7.87 14.50 -2.56
CA MET A 282 -7.37 13.87 -3.78
C MET A 282 -6.31 12.82 -3.48
N CYS A 283 -5.41 13.08 -2.54
CA CYS A 283 -4.41 12.13 -2.09
C CYS A 283 -5.09 10.86 -1.54
N LEU A 284 -6.03 10.99 -0.61
CA LEU A 284 -6.79 9.85 -0.06
C LEU A 284 -7.53 9.08 -1.16
N ALA A 285 -8.26 9.79 -2.04
CA ALA A 285 -9.01 9.17 -3.12
C ALA A 285 -8.11 8.38 -4.09
N ASN A 286 -6.95 8.94 -4.46
CA ASN A 286 -5.99 8.27 -5.33
C ASN A 286 -5.34 7.07 -4.65
N GLN A 287 -4.99 7.17 -3.36
CA GLN A 287 -4.43 6.03 -2.64
C GLN A 287 -5.42 4.87 -2.57
N ILE A 288 -6.69 5.13 -2.25
CA ILE A 288 -7.78 4.13 -2.24
C ILE A 288 -7.96 3.50 -3.63
N LYS A 289 -8.07 4.35 -4.66
CA LYS A 289 -8.24 3.90 -6.05
C LYS A 289 -7.10 2.99 -6.49
N ILE A 290 -5.86 3.37 -6.21
CA ILE A 290 -4.67 2.61 -6.60
C ILE A 290 -4.66 1.23 -5.89
N ILE A 291 -4.94 1.18 -4.58
CA ILE A 291 -4.97 -0.09 -3.84
C ILE A 291 -6.08 -1.00 -4.38
N ASN A 292 -7.27 -0.47 -4.65
CA ASN A 292 -8.38 -1.22 -5.25
C ASN A 292 -8.03 -1.77 -6.64
N ASN A 293 -7.48 -0.92 -7.53
CA ASN A 293 -7.05 -1.35 -8.86
C ASN A 293 -5.96 -2.43 -8.79
N ARG A 294 -5.03 -2.29 -7.85
CA ARG A 294 -3.99 -3.28 -7.58
C ARG A 294 -4.59 -4.61 -7.12
N ALA A 295 -5.56 -4.58 -6.20
CA ALA A 295 -6.26 -5.78 -5.75
C ALA A 295 -6.95 -6.52 -6.92
N ILE A 296 -7.56 -5.78 -7.86
CA ILE A 296 -8.17 -6.37 -9.07
C ILE A 296 -7.13 -7.10 -9.92
N LYS A 297 -6.02 -6.43 -10.26
CA LYS A 297 -4.93 -7.03 -11.04
C LYS A 297 -4.34 -8.27 -10.34
N MET A 298 -4.19 -8.21 -9.03
CA MET A 298 -3.71 -9.32 -8.21
C MET A 298 -4.70 -10.49 -8.21
N ALA A 299 -6.00 -10.23 -8.06
CA ALA A 299 -7.04 -11.25 -8.11
C ALA A 299 -7.06 -11.94 -9.48
N ASP A 300 -6.97 -11.16 -10.57
CA ASP A 300 -6.88 -11.70 -11.93
C ASP A 300 -5.66 -12.61 -12.09
N LYS A 301 -4.50 -12.23 -11.56
CA LYS A 301 -3.30 -13.08 -11.59
C LYS A 301 -3.48 -14.38 -10.80
N ILE A 302 -4.12 -14.33 -9.62
CA ILE A 302 -4.37 -15.53 -8.81
C ILE A 302 -5.29 -16.50 -9.56
N ILE A 303 -6.35 -15.97 -10.17
CA ILE A 303 -7.30 -16.75 -10.98
C ILE A 303 -6.57 -17.36 -12.18
N LEU A 304 -5.81 -16.56 -12.93
CA LEU A 304 -5.01 -17.01 -14.06
C LEU A 304 -4.06 -18.15 -13.65
N ASN A 305 -3.34 -17.99 -12.55
CA ASN A 305 -2.42 -19.02 -12.05
C ASN A 305 -3.17 -20.30 -11.63
N LYS A 306 -4.40 -20.20 -11.12
CA LYS A 306 -5.23 -21.36 -10.72
C LYS A 306 -5.69 -22.13 -11.96
N TYR A 307 -6.28 -21.44 -12.92
CA TYR A 307 -6.78 -22.05 -14.14
C TYR A 307 -5.67 -22.64 -15.00
N GLY A 308 -4.52 -21.96 -15.12
CA GLY A 308 -3.37 -22.52 -15.84
C GLY A 308 -2.90 -23.86 -15.25
N LYS A 309 -2.93 -24.03 -13.92
CA LYS A 309 -2.63 -25.31 -13.27
C LYS A 309 -3.67 -26.39 -13.56
N ILE A 310 -4.95 -26.02 -13.68
CA ILE A 310 -6.02 -26.95 -14.07
C ILE A 310 -5.76 -27.44 -15.50
N MET A 311 -5.45 -26.52 -16.41
CA MET A 311 -5.14 -26.87 -17.81
C MET A 311 -3.90 -27.74 -17.93
N ASP A 312 -2.83 -27.43 -17.20
CA ASP A 312 -1.63 -28.26 -17.18
C ASP A 312 -1.85 -29.67 -16.60
N LYS A 313 -2.90 -29.86 -15.77
CA LYS A 313 -3.30 -31.17 -15.27
C LYS A 313 -4.17 -31.93 -16.27
N LEU A 314 -5.15 -31.25 -16.86
CA LEU A 314 -6.06 -31.79 -17.86
C LEU A 314 -5.29 -32.35 -19.05
N PHE A 315 -4.46 -31.53 -19.69
CA PHE A 315 -3.75 -31.88 -20.92
C PHE A 315 -2.39 -32.57 -20.69
N ARG A 316 -2.14 -33.12 -19.49
CA ARG A 316 -0.86 -33.74 -19.15
C ARG A 316 -0.61 -35.07 -19.89
N ASP A 317 -1.67 -35.82 -20.16
CA ASP A 317 -1.62 -37.14 -20.80
C ASP A 317 -1.46 -37.07 -22.33
N GLY A 318 -1.40 -35.86 -22.92
CA GLY A 318 -1.32 -35.66 -24.36
C GLY A 318 -2.66 -35.86 -25.08
N GLY A 319 -3.77 -35.92 -24.35
CA GLY A 319 -5.11 -35.98 -24.93
C GLY A 319 -5.42 -34.74 -25.77
N GLU A 320 -5.97 -34.97 -26.97
CA GLU A 320 -6.29 -33.89 -27.92
C GLU A 320 -7.66 -33.27 -27.65
N SER A 321 -8.55 -33.89 -26.86
CA SER A 321 -9.92 -33.39 -26.65
C SER A 321 -10.56 -33.92 -25.36
N TYR A 322 -11.29 -33.06 -24.64
CA TYR A 322 -12.00 -33.39 -23.39
C TYR A 322 -13.47 -32.99 -23.48
N ALA A 323 -14.35 -33.86 -22.99
CA ALA A 323 -15.76 -33.53 -22.81
C ALA A 323 -15.94 -32.51 -21.66
N LEU A 324 -17.00 -31.72 -21.73
CA LEU A 324 -17.38 -30.71 -20.73
C LEU A 324 -17.41 -31.27 -19.30
N GLU A 325 -17.90 -32.51 -19.13
CA GLU A 325 -17.98 -33.19 -17.83
C GLU A 325 -16.60 -33.44 -17.21
N ASN A 326 -15.60 -33.79 -18.03
CA ASN A 326 -14.23 -34.01 -17.58
C ASN A 326 -13.56 -32.69 -17.18
N LEU A 327 -13.80 -31.62 -17.95
CA LEU A 327 -13.37 -30.27 -17.58
C LEU A 327 -13.98 -29.86 -16.25
N LYS A 328 -15.31 -29.98 -16.13
CA LYS A 328 -16.04 -29.64 -14.91
C LYS A 328 -15.47 -30.37 -13.70
N TYR A 329 -15.20 -31.67 -13.83
CA TYR A 329 -14.60 -32.48 -12.77
C TYR A 329 -13.23 -31.97 -12.30
N GLU A 330 -12.33 -31.56 -13.21
CA GLU A 330 -11.03 -31.01 -12.82
C GLU A 330 -11.13 -29.60 -12.20
N PHE A 331 -12.11 -28.79 -12.62
CA PHE A 331 -12.41 -27.51 -11.99
C PHE A 331 -12.99 -27.69 -10.57
N GLU A 332 -13.86 -28.68 -10.37
CA GLU A 332 -14.43 -29.05 -9.08
C GLU A 332 -13.35 -29.51 -8.09
N LYS A 333 -12.34 -30.27 -8.55
CA LYS A 333 -11.17 -30.67 -7.72
C LYS A 333 -10.39 -29.49 -7.16
N GLU A 334 -10.39 -28.36 -7.85
CA GLU A 334 -9.77 -27.12 -7.38
C GLU A 334 -10.77 -26.20 -6.66
N GLY A 335 -11.95 -26.70 -6.29
CA GLY A 335 -12.95 -26.00 -5.49
C GLY A 335 -13.85 -25.05 -6.30
N ILE A 336 -13.95 -25.21 -7.62
CA ILE A 336 -14.87 -24.47 -8.48
C ILE A 336 -16.11 -25.36 -8.69
N VAL A 337 -17.03 -25.30 -7.74
CA VAL A 337 -18.19 -26.19 -7.65
C VAL A 337 -19.51 -25.53 -8.02
N ASP A 338 -19.58 -24.20 -7.97
CA ASP A 338 -20.75 -23.43 -8.40
C ASP A 338 -20.81 -23.37 -9.92
N GLU A 339 -22.01 -23.57 -10.49
CA GLU A 339 -22.21 -23.65 -11.93
C GLU A 339 -21.89 -22.33 -12.65
N ASN A 340 -22.21 -21.19 -12.04
CA ASN A 340 -21.87 -19.88 -12.62
C ASN A 340 -20.36 -19.65 -12.57
N ASP A 341 -19.70 -20.01 -11.47
CA ASP A 341 -18.25 -19.92 -11.37
C ASP A 341 -17.52 -20.85 -12.36
N PHE A 342 -18.08 -22.03 -12.65
CA PHE A 342 -17.55 -22.92 -13.68
C PHE A 342 -17.71 -22.31 -15.08
N ASN A 343 -18.90 -21.80 -15.41
CA ASN A 343 -19.16 -21.19 -16.72
C ASN A 343 -18.28 -19.96 -16.97
N ASP A 344 -18.12 -19.08 -15.96
CA ASP A 344 -17.21 -17.94 -16.02
C ASP A 344 -15.76 -18.39 -16.25
N ALA A 345 -15.34 -19.44 -15.55
CA ALA A 345 -13.99 -19.97 -15.67
C ALA A 345 -13.74 -20.60 -17.04
N LEU A 346 -14.72 -21.31 -17.57
CA LEU A 346 -14.71 -21.89 -18.91
C LEU A 346 -14.60 -20.81 -19.98
N GLU A 347 -15.48 -19.80 -19.94
CA GLU A 347 -15.46 -18.64 -20.85
C GLU A 347 -14.11 -17.93 -20.78
N TYR A 348 -13.58 -17.71 -19.56
CA TYR A 348 -12.27 -17.10 -19.37
C TYR A 348 -11.15 -17.89 -20.05
N CYS A 349 -11.14 -19.23 -19.89
CA CYS A 349 -10.14 -20.09 -20.50
C CYS A 349 -10.21 -20.08 -22.04
N ILE A 350 -11.43 -20.00 -22.60
CA ILE A 350 -11.64 -19.86 -24.05
C ILE A 350 -11.14 -18.50 -24.53
N LEU A 351 -11.53 -17.41 -23.88
CA LEU A 351 -11.17 -16.05 -24.26
C LEU A 351 -9.65 -15.80 -24.20
N HIS A 352 -8.94 -16.48 -23.30
CA HIS A 352 -7.48 -16.40 -23.19
C HIS A 352 -6.75 -17.43 -24.06
N GLY A 353 -7.46 -18.19 -24.89
CA GLY A 353 -6.89 -19.14 -25.84
C GLY A 353 -6.17 -20.31 -25.17
N TRP A 354 -6.62 -20.72 -23.99
CA TRP A 354 -6.09 -21.91 -23.33
C TRP A 354 -6.81 -23.18 -23.73
N ILE A 355 -8.06 -23.05 -24.15
CA ILE A 355 -8.86 -24.11 -24.72
C ILE A 355 -9.73 -23.54 -25.85
N ILE A 356 -10.12 -24.38 -26.79
CA ILE A 356 -11.01 -24.07 -27.92
C ILE A 356 -12.19 -25.04 -27.87
N GLU A 357 -13.41 -24.53 -28.02
CA GLU A 357 -14.60 -25.36 -28.16
C GLU A 357 -14.66 -25.95 -29.59
N CYS A 358 -14.65 -27.28 -29.69
CA CYS A 358 -14.69 -28.02 -30.95
C CYS A 358 -16.13 -28.33 -31.42
N GLY A 359 -17.14 -27.93 -30.65
CA GLY A 359 -18.55 -28.29 -30.83
C GLY A 359 -18.97 -29.53 -30.04
N ASN A 360 -20.28 -29.72 -29.87
CA ASN A 360 -20.90 -30.84 -29.14
C ASN A 360 -20.38 -31.03 -27.69
N GLY A 361 -19.95 -29.95 -27.03
CA GLY A 361 -19.44 -30.00 -25.65
C GLY A 361 -18.05 -30.59 -25.49
N TYR A 362 -17.23 -30.60 -26.55
CA TYR A 362 -15.83 -31.00 -26.52
C TYR A 362 -14.88 -29.81 -26.65
N TYR A 363 -13.75 -29.87 -25.94
CA TYR A 363 -12.75 -28.81 -25.91
C TYR A 363 -11.34 -29.36 -26.11
N THR A 364 -10.52 -28.63 -26.86
CA THR A 364 -9.08 -28.91 -27.07
C THR A 364 -8.24 -27.74 -26.59
N ARG A 365 -6.91 -27.83 -26.65
CA ARG A 365 -5.99 -26.74 -26.32
C ARG A 365 -5.81 -25.76 -27.46
#